data_AF-A0A7W9YWL4-F1
#
_entry.id   AF-A0A7W9YWL4-F1
#
_cell.length_a   1.000
_cell.length_b   1.000
_cell.length_c   1.000
_cell.angle_alpha   90.00
_cell.angle_beta   90.00
_cell.angle_gamma   90.00
#
_symmetry.space_group_name_H-M   'P 1'
#
loop_
_entity.id
_entity.type
_entity.pdbx_description
1 polymer ?
#
loop_
_entity_poly.entity_id
_entity_poly.type
_entity_poly.pdbx_seq_one_letter_code
_entity_poly.pdbx_strand_id
1 'polypeptide(L)'
;MSAWEESPVYDEKERALLTWVDAVTRVADTHVPESAYDAIKAHFTEEEMMKITVAIGAINVWNRLCVGFRAMHPLDQPAKAA
;
A
#
# COMPACT_ATOMS: atom_id res chain seq x y z
N MET A 1 -1.67 11.60 4.52
CA MET A 1 -2.37 11.73 3.23
C MET A 1 -1.33 11.48 2.17
N SER A 2 -1.47 10.40 1.41
CA SER A 2 -0.59 10.09 0.29
C SER A 2 -1.09 10.86 -0.95
N ALA A 3 -0.20 11.60 -1.61
CA ALA A 3 -0.55 12.48 -2.74
C ALA A 3 -0.26 11.81 -4.10
N TRP A 4 -0.35 10.48 -4.16
CA TRP A 4 0.11 9.71 -5.33
C TRP A 4 -0.81 9.90 -6.55
N GLU A 5 -2.12 10.08 -6.33
CA GLU A 5 -3.10 10.26 -7.40
C GLU A 5 -2.80 11.50 -8.26
N GLU A 6 -2.36 12.58 -7.63
CA GLU A 6 -2.04 13.87 -8.27
C GLU A 6 -0.59 13.95 -8.75
N SER A 7 0.26 12.99 -8.35
CA SER A 7 1.69 13.04 -8.63
C SER A 7 2.01 12.49 -10.03
N PRO A 8 2.78 13.22 -10.85
CA PRO A 8 3.21 12.75 -12.16
C PRO A 8 4.39 11.75 -12.09
N VAL A 9 4.88 11.43 -10.88
CA VAL A 9 6.04 10.54 -10.68
C VAL A 9 5.70 9.07 -10.96
N TYR A 10 4.43 8.69 -10.85
CA TYR A 10 4.00 7.30 -10.98
C TYR A 10 3.50 6.98 -12.38
N ASP A 11 3.99 5.88 -12.94
CA ASP A 11 3.47 5.37 -14.21
C ASP A 11 2.13 4.66 -14.06
N GLU A 12 1.52 4.24 -15.17
CA GLU A 12 0.21 3.57 -15.16
C GLU A 12 0.22 2.26 -14.35
N LYS A 13 1.32 1.49 -14.42
CA LYS A 13 1.47 0.23 -13.70
C LYS A 13 1.56 0.47 -12.19
N GLU A 14 2.31 1.48 -11.76
CA GLU A 14 2.42 1.89 -10.37
C GLU A 14 1.10 2.44 -9.83
N ARG A 15 0.37 3.23 -10.64
CA ARG A 15 -0.96 3.74 -10.26
C ARG A 15 -1.98 2.62 -10.12
N ALA A 16 -1.95 1.59 -10.99
CA ALA A 16 -2.80 0.41 -10.85
C ALA A 16 -2.48 -0.37 -9.55
N LEU A 17 -1.19 -0.53 -9.23
CA LEU A 17 -0.76 -1.13 -7.97
C LEU A 17 -1.25 -0.33 -6.77
N LEU A 18 -1.07 0.99 -6.76
CA LEU A 18 -1.49 1.85 -5.64
C LEU A 18 -3.01 1.86 -5.45
N THR A 19 -3.77 1.87 -6.56
CA THR A 19 -5.24 1.73 -6.53
C THR A 19 -5.66 0.41 -5.86
N TRP A 20 -4.98 -0.69 -6.20
CA TRP A 20 -5.22 -1.99 -5.57
C TRP A 20 -4.85 -2.01 -4.09
N VAL A 21 -3.71 -1.41 -3.72
CA VAL A 21 -3.27 -1.27 -2.33
C VAL A 21 -4.31 -0.53 -1.49
N ASP A 22 -4.84 0.59 -1.98
CA ASP A 22 -5.85 1.38 -1.28
C ASP A 22 -7.17 0.62 -1.15
N ALA A 23 -7.61 -0.03 -2.23
CA ALA A 23 -8.82 -0.84 -2.25
C ALA A 23 -8.74 -2.00 -1.23
N VAL A 24 -7.68 -2.80 -1.27
CA VAL A 24 -7.52 -3.98 -0.39
C VAL A 24 -7.27 -3.58 1.06
N THR A 25 -6.50 -2.51 1.30
CA THR A 25 -6.25 -2.03 2.68
C THR A 25 -7.53 -1.59 3.37
N ARG A 26 -8.47 -1.01 2.61
CA ARG A 26 -9.77 -0.55 3.07
C ARG A 26 -10.90 -1.49 2.68
N VAL A 27 -10.63 -2.80 2.55
CA VAL A 27 -11.59 -3.81 2.05
C VAL A 27 -12.96 -3.77 2.72
N ALA A 28 -13.04 -3.44 4.01
CA ALA A 28 -14.30 -3.33 4.74
C ALA A 28 -15.19 -2.17 4.25
N ASP A 29 -14.58 -1.12 3.70
CA ASP A 29 -15.28 0.06 3.16
C ASP A 29 -15.46 -0.09 1.64
N THR A 30 -14.40 -0.46 0.94
CA THR A 30 -14.33 -0.43 -0.54
C THR A 30 -14.96 -1.64 -1.19
N HIS A 31 -15.02 -2.77 -0.48
CA HIS A 31 -15.43 -4.07 -1.00
C HIS A 31 -14.65 -4.54 -2.23
N VAL A 32 -13.50 -3.91 -2.52
CA VAL A 32 -12.64 -4.15 -3.69
C VAL A 32 -13.44 -4.03 -5.01
N PRO A 33 -13.63 -2.81 -5.54
CA PRO A 33 -14.42 -2.60 -6.75
C PRO A 33 -13.80 -3.28 -7.97
N GLU A 34 -14.64 -3.72 -8.91
CA GLU A 34 -14.23 -4.39 -10.15
C GLU A 34 -13.21 -3.57 -10.94
N SER A 35 -13.37 -2.24 -10.99
CA SER A 35 -12.43 -1.34 -11.66
C SER A 35 -11.01 -1.41 -11.10
N ALA A 36 -10.84 -1.65 -9.80
CA ALA A 36 -9.52 -1.82 -9.19
C ALA A 36 -8.91 -3.18 -9.56
N TYR A 37 -9.74 -4.23 -9.63
CA TYR A 37 -9.32 -5.56 -10.07
C TYR A 37 -8.89 -5.56 -11.54
N ASP A 38 -9.68 -4.93 -12.41
CA ASP A 38 -9.38 -4.82 -13.84
C ASP A 38 -8.10 -4.01 -14.09
N ALA A 39 -7.92 -2.90 -13.37
CA ALA A 39 -6.73 -2.06 -13.48
C ALA A 39 -5.46 -2.85 -13.12
N ILE A 40 -5.43 -3.57 -12.00
CA ILE A 40 -4.23 -4.34 -11.64
C ILE A 40 -4.00 -5.52 -12.59
N LYS A 41 -5.06 -6.19 -13.03
CA LYS A 41 -4.98 -7.33 -13.97
C LYS A 41 -4.44 -6.91 -15.34
N ALA A 42 -4.61 -5.65 -15.75
CA ALA A 42 -4.05 -5.15 -16.99
C ALA A 42 -2.51 -5.06 -16.99
N HIS A 43 -1.86 -4.99 -15.81
CA HIS A 43 -0.42 -4.77 -15.69
C HIS A 43 0.36 -5.88 -14.99
N PHE A 44 -0.34 -6.79 -14.30
CA PHE A 44 0.26 -7.85 -13.49
C PHE A 44 -0.40 -9.21 -13.79
N THR A 45 0.42 -10.25 -13.78
CA THR A 45 -0.05 -11.64 -13.85
C THR A 45 -0.80 -12.03 -12.59
N GLU A 46 -1.58 -13.11 -12.65
CA GLU A 46 -2.30 -13.63 -11.47
C GLU A 46 -1.35 -14.01 -10.33
N GLU A 47 -0.18 -14.56 -10.65
CA GLU A 47 0.86 -14.88 -9.65
C GLU A 47 1.41 -13.62 -8.98
N GLU A 48 1.69 -12.57 -9.75
CA GLU A 48 2.13 -11.28 -9.21
C GLU A 48 1.04 -10.63 -8.35
N MET A 49 -0.21 -10.63 -8.81
CA MET A 49 -1.36 -10.11 -8.05
C MET A 49 -1.53 -10.84 -6.70
N MET A 50 -1.36 -12.17 -6.68
CA MET A 50 -1.37 -12.95 -5.45
C MET A 50 -0.23 -12.49 -4.51
N LYS A 51 1.00 -12.40 -5.02
CA LYS A 51 2.16 -11.95 -4.24
C LYS A 51 1.97 -10.54 -3.67
N ILE A 52 1.46 -9.61 -4.49
CA ILE A 52 1.12 -8.24 -4.10
C ILE A 52 0.08 -8.24 -2.97
N THR A 53 -0.99 -9.02 -3.12
CA THR A 53 -2.07 -9.08 -2.13
C THR A 53 -1.61 -9.68 -0.81
N VAL A 54 -0.73 -10.69 -0.85
CA VAL A 54 -0.08 -11.23 0.35
C VAL A 54 0.81 -10.19 1.02
N ALA A 55 1.57 -9.41 0.25
CA ALA A 55 2.41 -8.33 0.78
C ALA A 55 1.57 -7.23 1.46
N ILE A 56 0.45 -6.83 0.85
CA ILE A 56 -0.53 -5.89 1.44
C ILE A 56 -1.08 -6.45 2.76
N GLY A 57 -1.47 -7.73 2.78
CA GLY A 57 -1.93 -8.41 3.99
C GLY A 57 -0.88 -8.40 5.10
N ALA A 58 0.37 -8.74 4.77
CA ALA A 58 1.48 -8.78 5.71
C ALA A 58 1.74 -7.41 6.36
N ILE A 59 1.82 -6.33 5.56
CA ILE A 59 2.00 -4.98 6.13
C ILE A 59 0.79 -4.52 6.93
N ASN A 60 -0.43 -4.90 6.51
CA ASN A 60 -1.64 -4.58 7.25
C ASN A 60 -1.72 -5.26 8.63
N VAL A 61 -1.20 -6.49 8.74
CA VAL A 61 -1.03 -7.17 10.03
C VAL A 61 0.01 -6.44 10.88
N TRP A 62 1.19 -6.15 10.33
CA TRP A 62 2.23 -5.41 11.04
C TRP A 62 1.77 -4.04 11.55
N ASN A 63 1.06 -3.28 10.73
CA ASN A 63 0.49 -1.99 11.11
C ASN A 63 -0.46 -2.13 12.31
N ARG A 64 -1.33 -3.14 12.31
CA ARG A 64 -2.26 -3.40 13.43
C ARG A 64 -1.53 -3.78 14.72
N LEU A 65 -0.47 -4.58 14.61
CA LEU A 65 0.36 -4.95 15.76
C LEU A 65 1.10 -3.72 16.31
N CYS A 66 1.86 -3.01 15.49
CA CYS A 66 2.67 -1.86 15.93
C CYS A 66 1.81 -0.74 16.52
N VAL A 67 0.71 -0.37 15.85
CA VAL A 67 -0.20 0.68 16.33
C VAL A 67 -0.98 0.21 17.55
N GLY A 68 -1.48 -1.03 17.55
CA GLY A 68 -2.25 -1.62 18.65
C GLY A 68 -1.43 -1.73 19.94
N PHE A 69 -0.14 -2.04 19.82
CA PHE A 69 0.78 -2.16 20.96
C PHE A 69 1.63 -0.91 21.21
N ARG A 70 1.34 0.22 20.55
CA ARG A 70 2.06 1.50 20.72
C ARG A 70 3.58 1.36 20.58
N ALA A 71 4.03 0.56 19.61
CA ALA A 71 5.45 0.41 19.33
C ALA A 71 6.08 1.76 18.96
N MET A 72 7.19 2.11 19.61
CA MET A 72 7.94 3.33 19.36
C MET A 72 8.98 3.09 18.25
N HIS A 73 8.97 3.92 17.21
CA HIS A 73 10.06 3.91 16.24
C HIS A 73 11.34 4.48 16.87
N PRO A 74 12.54 4.09 16.40
CA PRO A 74 13.78 4.73 16.80
C PRO A 74 13.72 6.25 16.55
N LEU A 75 14.24 7.03 17.48
CA LEU A 75 14.48 8.45 17.25
C LEU A 75 15.86 8.58 16.62
N ASP A 76 15.93 9.14 15.42
CA ASP A 76 17.21 9.52 14.84
C ASP A 76 17.91 10.49 15.80
N GLN A 77 19.18 10.24 16.11
CA GLN A 77 19.94 11.23 16.86
C GLN A 77 20.06 12.49 16.01
N PRO A 78 19.81 13.69 16.57
CA PRO A 78 20.06 14.92 15.83
C PRO A 78 21.51 14.91 15.37
N ALA A 79 21.75 15.19 14.09
CA ALA A 79 23.09 15.35 13.57
C ALA A 79 23.85 16.30 14.50
N LYS A 80 25.01 15.87 15.04
CA LYS A 80 25.87 16.74 15.83
C LYS A 80 26.13 18.00 14.99
N ALA A 81 25.63 19.14 15.42
CA ALA A 81 25.94 20.42 14.81
C ALA A 81 27.48 20.58 14.85
N ALA A 82 28.08 20.69 13.66
CA ALA A 82 29.50 20.97 13.47
C ALA A 82 29.76 22.48 13.61
#